data_AF-A0A955LJM5-F1
#
_entry.id   AF-A0A955LJM5-F1
#
_cell.length_a   1.000
_cell.length_b   1.000
_cell.length_c   1.000
_cell.angle_alpha   90.00
_cell.angle_beta   90.00
_cell.angle_gamma   90.00
#
_symmetry.space_group_name_H-M   'P 1'
#
loop_
_entity.id
_entity.type
_entity.pdbx_description
1 polymer ?
#
loop_
_entity_poly.entity_id
_entity_poly.type
_entity_poly.pdbx_seq_one_letter_code
_entity_poly.pdbx_strand_id
1 'polypeptide(L)' 'MMTKEQLKAMCFKEDGDVRPKAECRAEMINKLIIDEMMDIDEAEDLIDNSLREFNLWGEPTLEELLKD' A
#
# COMPACT_ATOMS: atom_id res chain seq x y z
N MET A 1 -1.62 13.36 8.57
CA MET A 1 -1.75 12.69 7.26
C MET A 1 -0.39 12.25 6.76
N MET A 2 -0.14 10.94 6.80
CA MET A 2 1.10 10.32 6.33
C MET A 2 1.36 10.56 4.84
N THR A 3 2.63 10.67 4.46
CA THR A 3 3.01 10.79 3.05
C THR A 3 3.06 9.43 2.37
N LYS A 4 2.93 9.42 1.03
CA LYS A 4 3.10 8.20 0.22
C LYS A 4 4.46 7.54 0.43
N GLU A 5 5.52 8.30 0.66
CA GLU A 5 6.86 7.78 0.93
C GLU A 5 6.95 7.06 2.28
N GLN A 6 6.31 7.62 3.32
CA GLN A 6 6.24 6.99 4.63
C GLN A 6 5.44 5.68 4.58
N LEU A 7 4.32 5.70 3.85
CA LEU A 7 3.50 4.52 3.59
C LEU A 7 4.31 3.44 2.82
N LYS A 8 5.04 3.84 1.78
CA LYS A 8 5.88 2.95 0.98
C LYS A 8 7.01 2.33 1.81
N ALA A 9 7.61 3.10 2.72
CA ALA A 9 8.68 2.63 3.60
C ALA A 9 8.24 1.45 4.51
N MET A 10 6.96 1.40 4.89
CA MET A 10 6.41 0.30 5.72
C MET A 10 6.42 -1.06 5.02
N CYS A 11 6.49 -1.07 3.69
CA CYS A 11 6.54 -2.30 2.91
C CYS A 11 7.93 -2.91 2.81
N PHE A 12 8.96 -2.29 3.37
CA PHE A 12 10.32 -2.83 3.37
C PHE A 12 10.70 -3.42 4.73
N LYS A 13 11.52 -4.47 4.70
CA LYS A 13 12.21 -5.02 5.86
C LYS A 13 13.49 -4.24 6.15
N GLU A 14 14.13 -4.55 7.27
CA GLU A 14 15.40 -3.93 7.68
C GLU A 14 16.56 -4.20 6.70
N ASP A 15 16.52 -5.32 5.99
CA ASP A 15 17.49 -5.70 4.97
C ASP A 15 17.23 -5.07 3.58
N GLY A 16 16.12 -4.33 3.44
CA GLY A 16 15.70 -3.70 2.20
C GLY A 16 14.83 -4.58 1.31
N ASP A 17 14.53 -5.83 1.70
CA ASP A 17 13.60 -6.68 0.96
C ASP A 17 12.15 -6.23 1.15
N VAL A 18 11.34 -6.44 0.12
CA VAL A 18 9.90 -6.14 0.17
C VAL A 18 9.20 -7.21 1.02
N ARG A 19 8.36 -6.76 1.96
CA ARG A 19 7.49 -7.62 2.77
C ARG A 19 6.38 -8.24 1.92
N PRO A 20 5.73 -9.33 2.37
CA PRO A 20 4.52 -9.81 1.71
C PRO A 20 3.47 -8.71 1.59
N LYS A 21 2.85 -8.58 0.40
CA LYS A 21 1.88 -7.52 0.11
C LYS A 21 0.74 -7.45 1.12
N ALA A 22 0.21 -8.60 1.51
CA ALA A 22 -0.87 -8.70 2.49
C ALA A 22 -0.47 -8.15 3.87
N GLU A 23 0.77 -8.39 4.30
CA GLU A 23 1.28 -7.88 5.57
C GLU A 23 1.46 -6.36 5.53
N CYS A 24 2.07 -5.82 4.47
CA CYS A 24 2.21 -4.37 4.33
C CYS A 24 0.83 -3.69 4.28
N ARG A 25 -0.10 -4.21 3.46
CA ARG A 25 -1.46 -3.69 3.32
C ARG A 25 -2.15 -3.57 4.68
N ALA A 26 -2.16 -4.66 5.45
CA ALA A 26 -2.82 -4.70 6.75
C ALA A 26 -2.22 -3.68 7.73
N GLU A 27 -0.89 -3.55 7.76
CA GLU A 27 -0.23 -2.60 8.66
C GLU A 27 -0.53 -1.15 8.31
N MET A 28 -0.51 -0.79 7.02
CA MET A 28 -0.82 0.56 6.56
C MET A 28 -2.27 0.95 6.88
N ILE A 29 -3.23 0.06 6.61
CA ILE A 29 -4.64 0.29 6.92
C ILE A 29 -4.84 0.48 8.41
N ASN A 30 -4.30 -0.43 9.23
CA ASN A 30 -4.39 -0.33 10.68
C ASN A 30 -3.81 0.99 11.20
N LYS A 31 -2.70 1.45 10.63
CA LYS A 31 -2.08 2.71 11.01
C LYS A 31 -2.97 3.92 10.69
N LEU A 32 -3.60 3.95 9.51
CA LEU A 32 -4.50 5.04 9.14
C LEU A 32 -5.77 5.06 10.01
N ILE A 33 -6.34 3.90 10.30
CA ILE A 33 -7.52 3.79 11.17
C ILE A 33 -7.19 4.22 12.60
N ILE A 34 -6.05 3.77 13.16
CA ILE A 34 -5.72 4.01 14.57
C ILE A 34 -5.13 5.40 14.79
N ASP A 35 -4.16 5.82 13.98
CA ASP A 35 -3.39 7.05 14.21
C ASP A 35 -4.08 8.28 13.61
N GLU A 36 -4.75 8.12 12.46
CA GLU A 36 -5.41 9.22 11.74
C GLU A 36 -6.94 9.17 11.88
N MET A 37 -7.49 8.19 12.63
CA MET A 37 -8.93 7.97 12.81
C MET A 37 -9.70 7.90 11.48
N MET A 38 -9.04 7.40 10.43
CA MET A 38 -9.63 7.26 9.11
C MET A 38 -10.71 6.18 9.11
N ASP A 39 -11.76 6.39 8.32
CA ASP A 39 -12.77 5.35 8.12
C ASP A 39 -12.14 4.12 7.46
N ILE A 40 -12.67 2.93 7.77
CA ILE A 40 -12.11 1.67 7.29
C ILE A 40 -12.16 1.63 5.76
N ASP A 41 -13.29 1.99 5.16
CA ASP A 41 -13.47 1.90 3.71
C ASP A 41 -12.55 2.91 3.00
N GLU A 42 -12.42 4.12 3.56
CA GLU A 42 -11.50 5.14 3.04
C GLU A 42 -10.03 4.71 3.13
N ALA A 43 -9.63 4.08 4.25
CA ALA A 43 -8.27 3.58 4.44
C ALA A 43 -7.96 2.45 3.46
N GLU A 44 -8.89 1.51 3.27
CA GLU A 44 -8.73 0.42 2.30
C GLU A 44 -8.54 0.95 0.88
N ASP A 45 -9.41 1.85 0.43
CA ASP A 45 -9.34 2.46 -0.89
C ASP A 45 -8.03 3.23 -1.11
N LEU A 46 -7.61 4.02 -0.12
CA LEU A 46 -6.36 4.79 -0.20
C LEU A 46 -5.15 3.86 -0.31
N ILE A 47 -5.10 2.80 0.51
CA ILE A 47 -3.98 1.87 0.52
C ILE A 47 -3.96 1.00 -0.74
N ASP A 48 -5.10 0.51 -1.20
CA ASP A 48 -5.15 -0.30 -2.42
C ASP A 48 -4.71 0.49 -3.65
N ASN A 49 -5.09 1.77 -3.74
CA ASN A 49 -4.59 2.66 -4.78
C ASN A 49 -3.07 2.93 -4.64
N SER A 50 -2.61 3.21 -3.42
CA SER A 50 -1.18 3.45 -3.15
C SER A 50 -0.32 2.23 -3.49
N LEU A 51 -0.76 1.01 -3.13
CA LEU A 51 -0.01 -0.22 -3.40
C LEU A 51 0.10 -0.51 -4.91
N ARG A 52 -0.95 -0.22 -5.69
CA ARG A 52 -0.92 -0.32 -7.15
C ARG A 52 0.08 0.67 -7.75
N GLU A 53 0.07 1.91 -7.28
CA GLU A 53 1.03 2.94 -7.73
C GLU A 53 2.47 2.58 -7.38
N PHE A 54 2.71 1.98 -6.21
CA PHE A 54 4.06 1.61 -5.79
C PHE A 54 4.64 0.47 -6.62
N ASN A 55 3.78 -0.44 -7.11
CA ASN A 55 4.09 -1.62 -7.90
C ASN A 55 5.36 -2.38 -7.44
N LEU A 56 5.50 -2.57 -6.13
CA LEU A 56 6.69 -3.23 -5.56
C LEU A 56 6.75 -4.74 -5.82
N TRP A 57 5.61 -5.34 -6.15
CA TRP A 57 5.48 -6.79 -6.37
C TRP A 57 5.40 -7.17 -7.86
N GLY A 58 5.62 -6.21 -8.78
CA GLY A 58 5.62 -6.48 -10.21
C GLY A 58 4.29 -6.99 -10.75
N GLU A 59 3.19 -6.48 -10.21
CA GLU A 59 1.86 -6.81 -10.72
C GLU A 59 1.63 -6.08 -12.06
N PRO A 60 0.89 -6.69 -13.00
CA PRO A 60 0.53 -6.03 -14.25
C PRO A 60 -0.18 -4.71 -13.97
N THR A 61 0.20 -3.65 -14.67
CA THR A 61 -0.49 -2.37 -14.55
C THR A 61 -1.88 -2.46 -15.17
N LEU A 62 -2.78 -1.56 -14.78
CA LEU A 62 -4.12 -1.52 -15.37
C LEU A 62 -4.06 -1.35 -16.91
N GLU A 63 -3.09 -0.58 -17.39
CA GLU A 63 -2.86 -0.33 -18.82
C GLU A 63 -2.35 -1.57 -19.56
N GLU A 64 -1.60 -2.45 -18.89
CA GLU A 64 -1.17 -3.72 -19.46
C GLU A 64 -2.33 -4.72 -19.55
N LEU A 65 -3.23 -4.73 -18.56
CA LEU A 65 -4.43 -5.57 -18.57
C LEU A 65 -5.48 -5.12 -19.59
N LEU A 66 -5.49 -3.84 -19.98
CA LEU A 66 -6.45 -3.25 -20.91
C LEU A 66 -5.99 -3.28 -22.38
N LYS A 67 -4.80 -3.85 -22.68
CA LYS A 67 -4.22 -3.93 -24.03
C LYS A 67 -4.68 -5.14 -24.86
N ASP A 68 -5.75 -5.81 -24.46
CA ASP A 68 -6.39 -6.90 -25.22
C ASP A 68 -7.09 -6.40 -26.51
#